data_AF-A0A2P5G0Q2-F1
#
_entry.id   AF-A0A2P5G0Q2-F1
#
_cell.length_a   1.000
_cell.length_b   1.000
_cell.length_c   1.000
_cell.angle_alpha   90.00
_cell.angle_beta   90.00
_cell.angle_gamma   90.00
#
_symmetry.space_group_name_H-M   'P 1'
#
loop_
_entity.id
_entity.type
_entity.pdbx_description
1 polymer ?
#
loop_
_entity_poly.entity_id
_entity_poly.type
_entity_poly.pdbx_seq_one_letter_code
_entity_poly.pdbx_strand_id
1 'polypeptide(L)'
;MGFGCDSRGDHYKLVRILSDDDHGVRAEVYNFGTDHSWREINFPTEVGSLFVYSHHVHYKGACYWLNLGLSNVVLSFDVGSEVFHAVPLPVDLHMLDLSPSSTLAVHVE
;
A
#
# COMPACT_ATOMS: atom_id res chain seq x y z
N MET A 1 -1.09 4.59 4.92
CA MET A 1 -1.28 5.76 4.02
C MET A 1 -0.19 5.74 2.96
N GLY A 2 -0.44 6.29 1.78
CA GLY A 2 0.55 6.48 0.72
C GLY A 2 0.27 7.73 -0.10
N PHE A 3 1.33 8.34 -0.63
CA PHE A 3 1.28 9.57 -1.40
C PHE A 3 1.97 9.40 -2.74
N GLY A 4 1.37 9.90 -3.81
CA GLY A 4 1.97 9.84 -5.15
C GLY A 4 1.37 10.85 -6.12
N CYS A 5 1.99 10.92 -7.30
CA CYS A 5 1.56 11.81 -8.38
C CYS A 5 0.98 11.00 -9.55
N ASP A 6 -0.17 11.44 -10.05
CA ASP A 6 -0.72 10.99 -11.33
C ASP A 6 0.00 11.72 -12.46
N SER A 7 0.96 11.04 -13.08
CA SER A 7 1.79 11.58 -14.18
C SER A 7 1.01 12.06 -15.41
N ARG A 8 -0.27 11.67 -15.56
CA ARG A 8 -1.11 12.11 -16.68
C ARG A 8 -1.77 13.47 -16.44
N GLY A 9 -2.00 13.82 -15.18
CA GLY A 9 -2.70 15.05 -14.78
C GLY A 9 -1.83 16.04 -14.01
N ASP A 10 -0.61 15.67 -13.63
CA ASP A 10 0.25 16.42 -12.69
C ASP A 10 -0.49 16.76 -11.38
N HIS A 11 -1.30 15.80 -10.92
CA HIS A 11 -2.09 15.93 -9.71
C HIS A 11 -1.63 14.94 -8.67
N TYR A 12 -1.51 15.41 -7.44
CA TYR A 12 -1.17 14.58 -6.31
C TYR A 12 -2.40 13.88 -5.78
N LYS A 13 -2.21 12.66 -5.30
CA LYS A 13 -3.24 11.90 -4.61
C LYS A 13 -2.69 11.33 -3.31
N LEU A 14 -3.54 11.29 -2.30
CA LEU A 14 -3.29 10.59 -1.05
C LEU A 14 -4.21 9.38 -0.99
N VAL A 15 -3.65 8.20 -0.73
CA VAL A 15 -4.39 6.96 -0.54
C VAL A 15 -4.26 6.51 0.91
N ARG A 16 -5.38 6.11 1.52
CA ARG A 16 -5.39 5.52 2.85
C ARG A 16 -6.15 4.21 2.83
N ILE A 17 -5.59 3.24 3.55
CA ILE A 17 -6.22 1.95 3.83
C ILE A 17 -6.67 2.05 5.29
N LEU A 18 -7.95 1.81 5.51
CA LEU A 18 -8.60 1.89 6.81
C LEU A 18 -9.08 0.48 7.18
N SER A 19 -8.93 0.13 8.45
CA SER A 19 -9.50 -1.09 9.02
C SER A 19 -10.35 -0.67 10.20
N ASP A 20 -11.60 -1.13 10.22
CA ASP A 20 -12.54 -0.94 11.30
C ASP A 20 -13.20 -2.29 11.61
N ASP A 21 -13.49 -2.54 12.89
CA ASP A 21 -14.03 -3.82 13.36
C ASP A 21 -15.43 -4.09 12.77
N ASP A 22 -16.21 -3.04 12.53
CA ASP A 22 -17.59 -3.14 12.02
C ASP A 22 -17.67 -3.20 10.48
N HIS A 23 -16.70 -2.61 9.78
CA HIS A 23 -16.78 -2.37 8.32
C HIS A 23 -15.70 -3.11 7.53
N GLY A 24 -14.80 -3.82 8.22
CA GLY A 24 -13.66 -4.50 7.60
C GLY A 24 -12.65 -3.51 7.04
N VAL A 25 -12.00 -3.91 5.94
CA VAL A 25 -11.01 -3.08 5.27
C VAL A 25 -11.66 -2.31 4.13
N ARG A 26 -11.38 -1.01 4.08
CA ARG A 26 -11.66 -0.16 2.92
C ARG A 26 -10.47 0.71 2.55
N ALA A 27 -10.49 1.23 1.33
CA ALA A 27 -9.51 2.20 0.86
C ALA A 27 -10.19 3.45 0.34
N GLU A 28 -9.55 4.58 0.58
CA GLU A 28 -10.03 5.88 0.13
C GLU A 28 -8.89 6.64 -0.54
N VAL A 29 -9.25 7.45 -1.54
CA VAL A 29 -8.36 8.37 -2.25
C VAL A 29 -8.85 9.80 -2.06
N TYR A 30 -7.90 10.69 -1.85
CA TYR A 30 -8.08 12.12 -1.93
C TYR A 30 -7.33 12.65 -3.15
N ASN A 31 -8.02 13.34 -4.05
CA ASN A 31 -7.41 13.95 -5.22
C ASN A 31 -7.25 15.46 -5.04
N PHE A 32 -6.01 15.95 -5.06
CA PHE A 32 -5.69 17.37 -4.91
C PHE A 32 -6.02 18.21 -6.17
N GLY A 33 -6.27 17.57 -7.31
CA GLY A 33 -6.56 18.27 -8.57
C GLY A 33 -8.05 18.43 -8.91
N THR A 34 -8.94 17.67 -8.25
CA THR A 34 -10.35 17.61 -8.68
C THR A 34 -11.35 17.79 -7.54
N ASP A 35 -11.51 16.77 -6.70
CA ASP A 35 -12.67 16.62 -5.82
C ASP A 35 -12.42 17.17 -4.42
N HIS A 36 -11.15 17.39 -4.06
CA HIS A 36 -10.70 17.90 -2.76
C HIS A 36 -11.41 17.24 -1.57
N SER A 37 -11.79 15.98 -1.74
CA SER A 37 -12.53 15.18 -0.77
C SER A 37 -12.08 13.73 -0.82
N TRP A 38 -12.33 13.01 0.27
CA TRP A 38 -12.10 11.58 0.31
C TRP A 38 -13.23 10.86 -0.40
N ARG A 39 -12.89 9.91 -1.26
CA ARG A 39 -13.84 8.96 -1.81
C ARG A 39 -13.33 7.54 -1.67
N GLU A 40 -14.27 6.63 -1.45
CA GLU A 40 -13.98 5.21 -1.36
C GLU A 40 -13.62 4.65 -2.74
N ILE A 41 -12.70 3.68 -2.75
CA ILE A 41 -12.27 2.96 -3.94
C ILE A 41 -12.27 1.46 -3.65
N ASN A 42 -12.34 0.66 -4.70
CA ASN A 42 -12.34 -0.80 -4.57
C ASN A 42 -11.05 -1.28 -3.90
N PHE A 43 -11.20 -2.09 -2.86
CA PHE A 43 -10.09 -2.75 -2.18
C PHE A 43 -10.15 -4.26 -2.42
N PRO A 44 -9.03 -4.94 -2.71
CA PRO A 44 -9.02 -6.37 -2.98
C PRO A 44 -9.37 -7.17 -1.72
N THR A 45 -10.54 -7.82 -1.73
CA THR A 45 -11.06 -8.63 -0.61
C THR A 45 -10.21 -9.86 -0.31
N GLU A 46 -9.42 -10.32 -1.28
CA GLU A 46 -8.53 -11.48 -1.16
C GLU A 46 -7.35 -11.24 -0.21
N VAL A 47 -7.08 -9.99 0.15
CA VAL A 47 -6.06 -9.61 1.14
C VAL A 47 -6.69 -9.71 2.53
N GLY A 48 -7.05 -10.93 2.94
CA GLY A 48 -7.98 -11.20 4.04
C GLY A 48 -7.61 -10.58 5.40
N SER A 49 -6.32 -10.50 5.75
CA SER A 49 -5.86 -9.71 6.90
C SER A 49 -4.77 -8.73 6.47
N LEU A 50 -4.90 -7.48 6.91
CA LEU A 50 -3.95 -6.42 6.62
C LEU A 50 -3.14 -6.11 7.85
N PHE A 51 -1.90 -6.59 7.84
CA PHE A 51 -0.83 -6.07 8.67
C PHE A 51 0.07 -5.22 7.78
N VAL A 52 -0.50 -4.12 7.29
CA VAL A 52 0.20 -3.20 6.41
C VAL A 52 1.09 -2.31 7.26
N TYR A 53 2.40 -2.39 7.03
CA TYR A 53 3.32 -1.47 7.66
C TYR A 53 2.99 -0.03 7.26
N SER A 54 3.05 0.89 8.22
CA SER A 54 2.75 2.31 8.02
C SER A 54 3.71 2.98 7.03
N HIS A 55 4.87 2.36 6.77
CA HIS A 55 5.86 2.81 5.80
C HIS A 55 5.48 2.35 4.39
N HIS A 56 5.40 3.30 3.47
CA HIS A 56 5.17 3.06 2.06
C HIS A 56 6.34 3.59 1.24
N VAL A 57 6.55 3.00 0.07
CA VAL A 57 7.49 3.51 -0.93
C VAL A 57 6.71 3.95 -2.15
N HIS A 58 7.07 5.10 -2.71
CA HIS A 58 6.55 5.53 -4.01
C HIS A 58 7.62 5.29 -5.08
N TYR A 59 7.25 4.58 -6.14
CA TYR A 59 8.13 4.33 -7.28
C TYR A 59 7.32 4.19 -8.56
N LYS A 60 7.76 4.86 -9.64
CA LYS A 60 7.13 4.78 -10.97
C LYS A 60 5.61 4.97 -11.00
N GLY A 61 5.07 5.91 -10.20
CA GLY A 61 3.65 6.22 -10.19
C GLY A 61 2.78 5.29 -9.35
N ALA A 62 3.40 4.39 -8.59
CA ALA A 62 2.70 3.50 -7.69
C ALA A 62 3.21 3.63 -6.25
N CYS A 63 2.31 3.43 -5.30
CA CYS A 63 2.61 3.30 -3.88
C CYS A 63 2.70 1.81 -3.53
N TYR A 64 3.67 1.44 -2.71
CA TYR A 64 3.93 0.06 -2.30
C TYR A 64 3.95 -0.03 -0.78
N TRP A 65 3.30 -1.06 -0.25
CA TRP A 65 3.34 -1.43 1.15
C TRP A 65 3.63 -2.90 1.30
N LEU A 66 4.40 -3.23 2.33
CA LEU A 66 4.60 -4.61 2.74
C LEU A 66 3.39 -5.06 3.58
N ASN A 67 2.71 -6.12 3.16
CA ASN A 67 1.69 -6.79 3.95
C ASN A 67 2.23 -8.13 4.46
N LEU A 68 2.53 -8.19 5.76
CA LEU A 68 2.97 -9.40 6.45
C LEU A 68 1.81 -10.12 7.16
N GLY A 69 0.58 -9.93 6.67
CA GLY A 69 -0.56 -10.76 7.03
C GLY A 69 -0.45 -12.17 6.47
N LEU A 70 -1.59 -12.86 6.37
CA LEU A 70 -1.62 -14.30 6.02
C LEU A 70 -1.08 -14.63 4.62
N SER A 71 -0.99 -13.66 3.71
CA SER A 71 -0.61 -13.87 2.31
C SER A 71 0.80 -13.42 1.93
N ASN A 72 1.56 -12.76 2.82
CA ASN A 72 2.94 -12.31 2.56
C ASN A 72 3.12 -11.69 1.16
N VAL A 73 2.50 -10.54 0.93
CA VAL A 73 2.50 -9.85 -0.37
C VAL A 73 3.02 -8.42 -0.26
N VAL A 74 3.57 -7.91 -1.36
CA VAL A 74 3.68 -6.46 -1.56
C VAL A 74 2.37 -5.97 -2.16
N LEU A 75 1.62 -5.20 -1.37
CA LEU A 75 0.46 -4.48 -1.87
C LEU A 75 0.96 -3.27 -2.65
N SER A 76 0.46 -3.08 -3.86
CA SER A 76 0.77 -1.92 -4.69
C SER A 76 -0.52 -1.21 -5.10
N PHE A 77 -0.43 0.09 -5.32
CA PHE A 77 -1.52 0.94 -5.76
C PHE A 77 -1.03 1.85 -6.89
N ASP A 78 -1.56 1.68 -8.09
CA ASP A 78 -1.30 2.58 -9.22
C ASP A 78 -2.06 3.89 -9.00
N VAL A 79 -1.35 5.01 -8.91
CA VAL A 79 -1.95 6.31 -8.58
C VAL A 79 -2.76 6.88 -9.75
N GLY A 80 -2.39 6.55 -10.99
CA GLY A 80 -3.04 7.05 -12.20
C GLY A 80 -4.37 6.33 -12.46
N SER A 81 -4.37 5.00 -12.43
CA SER A 81 -5.59 4.19 -12.64
C SER A 81 -6.39 3.94 -11.36
N GLU A 82 -5.80 4.18 -10.19
CA GLU A 82 -6.39 3.94 -8.88
C GLU A 82 -6.78 2.48 -8.65
N VAL A 83 -5.88 1.58 -9.01
CA VAL A 83 -6.09 0.13 -8.90
C VAL A 83 -5.05 -0.46 -7.96
N PHE A 84 -5.52 -1.32 -7.06
CA PHE A 84 -4.64 -2.13 -6.23
C PHE A 84 -4.20 -3.40 -6.95
N HIS A 85 -2.95 -3.79 -6.73
CA HIS A 85 -2.42 -5.08 -7.15
C HIS A 85 -1.66 -5.73 -6.00
N ALA A 86 -1.76 -7.06 -5.89
CA ALA A 86 -0.94 -7.85 -4.98
C ALA A 86 0.21 -8.47 -5.77
N VAL A 87 1.44 -8.18 -5.36
CA VAL A 87 2.65 -8.77 -5.91
C VAL A 87 3.15 -9.82 -4.91
N PRO A 88 3.31 -11.09 -5.29
CA PRO A 88 3.88 -12.11 -4.41
C PRO A 88 5.26 -11.67 -3.92
N LEU A 89 5.56 -11.88 -2.64
CA LEU A 89 6.93 -11.69 -2.18
C LEU A 89 7.87 -12.66 -2.91
N PRO A 90 9.10 -12.25 -3.25
CA PRO A 90 10.16 -13.17 -3.66
C PRO A 90 10.36 -14.26 -2.61
N VAL A 91 10.49 -15.52 -3.03
CA VAL A 91 10.56 -16.72 -2.17
C VAL A 91 11.55 -16.57 -1.00
N ASP A 92 12.69 -15.92 -1.24
CA ASP A 92 13.74 -15.71 -0.23
C ASP A 92 13.31 -14.78 0.92
N LEU A 93 12.30 -13.94 0.70
CA LEU A 93 11.76 -13.01 1.69
C LEU A 93 10.60 -13.59 2.49
N HIS A 94 10.08 -14.77 2.12
CA HIS A 94 9.05 -15.47 2.92
C HIS A 94 9.58 -15.97 4.26
N MET A 95 10.90 -16.06 4.39
CA MET A 95 11.63 -16.56 5.56
C MET A 95 12.12 -15.46 6.50
N LEU A 96 11.92 -14.17 6.17
CA LEU A 96 12.30 -13.11 7.09
C LEU A 96 11.36 -13.15 8.31
N ASP A 97 11.89 -13.62 9.44
CA ASP A 97 11.27 -13.40 10.75
C ASP A 97 11.39 -11.90 11.08
N LEU A 98 10.49 -11.12 10.50
CA LEU A 98 10.30 -9.70 10.77
C LEU A 98 9.45 -9.52 12.03
N SER A 99 9.79 -10.26 13.10
CA SER A 99 9.37 -9.84 14.44
C SER A 99 9.79 -8.38 14.61
N PRO A 100 8.99 -7.54 15.30
CA PRO A 100 9.24 -6.09 15.39
C PRO A 100 10.58 -5.70 16.04
N SER A 101 11.41 -6.66 16.43
CA SER A 101 12.74 -6.47 17.02
C SER A 101 13.91 -6.65 16.05
N SER A 102 13.73 -7.08 14.80
CA SER A 102 14.87 -7.29 13.88
C SER A 102 15.21 -6.01 13.10
N THR A 103 16.15 -5.22 13.65
CA THR A 103 16.82 -4.14 12.91
C THR A 103 17.81 -4.77 11.93
N LEU A 104 17.50 -4.75 10.63
CA LEU A 104 18.46 -5.10 9.58
C LEU A 104 19.45 -3.95 9.42
N ALA A 105 20.67 -4.13 9.93
CA ALA A 105 21.80 -3.30 9.58
C ALA A 105 22.18 -3.59 8.13
N VAL A 106 21.88 -2.66 7.22
CA VAL A 106 22.38 -2.71 5.85
C VAL A 106 23.85 -2.29 5.91
N HIS A 107 24.75 -3.26 5.70
CA HIS A 107 26.16 -2.99 5.42
C HIS A 107 26.25 -2.46 3.99
N VAL A 108 26.76 -1.24 3.83
CA VAL A 108 27.11 -0.66 2.53
C VAL A 108 28.62 -0.84 2.38
N GLU A 109 29.05 -1.59 1.37
CA GLU A 109 30.44 -1.60 0.90
C GLU A 109 30.81 -0.29 0.21
#